data_AF-A0A349QZ47-F1
#
_entry.id   AF-A0A349QZ47-F1
#
_cell.length_a   1.000
_cell.length_b   1.000
_cell.length_c   1.000
_cell.angle_alpha   90.00
_cell.angle_beta   90.00
_cell.angle_gamma   90.00
#
_symmetry.space_group_name_H-M   'P 1'
#
loop_
_entity.id
_entity.type
_entity.pdbx_description
1 polymer ?
#
loop_
_entity_poly.entity_id
_entity_poly.type
_entity_poly.pdbx_seq_one_letter_code
_entity_poly.pdbx_strand_id
1 'polypeptide(L)'
;MKLFKYTVIALSLTLASCGKSFLEVEPIGQLGKEQLFSDLNGMRDALVGSYNLTSRFFQSQYGIYGDLRGDDVQRITNGTQNYMLTDYNYTFDEEDGTGGTLAIWSTGYEAINNINNIINSAETVRKSLNGRSDDFNSYMGQSHVLRGLLFFALANVYAQHYTYTADGSHPGIPIPTVTPLPSERVPRASMKDTYAQIIADLEQGITFLENSTAKTKIYASADASRALLSRIYLYMGRYEDVIKYSSLILNDGKYKLVTTSGNGPWVSSADTLLVDVKGNTTVDYQVKPYYMMSNITYNTQGNILKASFDIETIDASRTIDLVTLLVNDTKFVDLGQYTYKMEKTGLNAGHVELELDIKDILTKSAAVYARVGLRVNGITEALYDSEPKKLK
;
A
#
# COMPACT_ATOMS: atom_id res chain seq x y z
N MET A 1 1.21 -36.85 78.73
CA MET A 1 0.99 -35.41 78.42
C MET A 1 2.21 -34.65 77.86
N LYS A 2 3.45 -35.16 77.93
CA LYS A 2 4.62 -34.50 77.30
C LYS A 2 4.76 -34.82 75.80
N LEU A 3 4.46 -36.05 75.35
CA LEU A 3 4.54 -36.42 73.93
C LEU A 3 3.52 -35.69 73.03
N PHE A 4 2.30 -35.43 73.51
CA PHE A 4 1.26 -34.74 72.73
C PHE A 4 1.61 -33.27 72.43
N LYS A 5 2.42 -32.62 73.30
CA LYS A 5 2.91 -31.26 73.06
C LYS A 5 3.96 -31.20 71.95
N TYR A 6 4.78 -32.24 71.79
CA TYR A 6 5.77 -32.31 70.70
C TYR A 6 5.14 -32.66 69.36
N THR A 7 4.05 -33.44 69.34
CA THR A 7 3.31 -33.76 68.10
C THR A 7 2.57 -32.55 67.53
N VAL A 8 2.00 -31.69 68.38
CA VAL A 8 1.32 -30.46 67.93
C VAL A 8 2.32 -29.42 67.40
N ILE A 9 3.50 -29.30 68.02
CA ILE A 9 4.57 -28.39 67.55
C ILE A 9 5.17 -28.86 66.21
N ALA A 10 5.34 -30.18 66.02
CA ALA A 10 5.83 -30.75 64.76
C ALA A 10 4.81 -30.60 63.62
N LEU A 11 3.50 -30.63 63.91
CA LEU A 11 2.45 -30.45 62.90
C LEU A 11 2.31 -28.97 62.49
N SER A 12 2.54 -28.03 63.41
CA SER A 12 2.53 -26.59 63.10
C SER A 12 3.71 -26.10 62.25
N LEU A 13 4.81 -26.85 62.13
CA LEU A 13 5.92 -26.51 61.23
C LEU A 13 5.67 -26.90 59.77
N THR A 14 4.61 -27.67 59.47
CA THR A 14 4.27 -28.08 58.09
C THR A 14 3.31 -27.11 57.38
N LEU A 15 2.80 -26.10 58.10
CA LEU A 15 1.94 -25.04 57.56
C LEU A 15 2.70 -23.75 57.21
N ALA A 16 4.03 -23.76 57.26
CA ALA A 16 4.86 -22.77 56.58
C ALA A 16 4.79 -23.04 55.07
N SER A 17 3.62 -22.71 54.52
CA SER A 17 3.31 -22.55 53.10
C SER A 17 4.54 -21.98 52.39
N CYS A 18 4.96 -22.64 51.31
CA CYS A 18 5.79 -22.02 50.29
C CYS A 18 5.27 -20.59 50.06
N GLY A 19 6.12 -19.59 50.30
CA GLY A 19 5.78 -18.22 49.99
C GLY A 19 5.39 -18.12 48.52
N LYS A 20 4.48 -17.19 48.19
CA LYS A 20 4.01 -16.94 46.81
C LYS A 20 5.16 -16.84 45.79
N SER A 21 6.35 -16.40 46.24
CA SER A 21 7.58 -16.30 45.46
C SER A 21 8.17 -17.63 44.94
N PHE A 22 7.78 -18.80 45.45
CA PHE A 22 8.22 -20.09 44.89
C PHE A 22 7.41 -20.51 43.66
N LEU A 23 6.18 -19.98 43.53
CA LEU A 23 5.30 -20.23 42.38
C LEU A 23 5.38 -19.12 41.33
N GLU A 24 5.93 -17.95 41.67
CA GLU A 24 6.22 -16.86 40.75
C GLU A 24 7.65 -17.01 40.21
N VAL A 25 7.80 -17.84 39.17
CA VAL A 25 9.04 -17.89 38.39
C VAL A 25 8.98 -16.74 37.39
N GLU A 26 9.69 -15.64 37.65
CA GLU A 26 9.98 -14.67 36.59
C GLU A 26 10.86 -15.36 35.53
N PRO A 27 10.46 -15.35 34.24
CA PRO A 27 11.24 -16.01 33.22
C PRO A 27 12.64 -15.37 33.14
N ILE A 28 13.67 -16.16 33.41
CA ILE A 28 15.06 -15.71 33.37
C ILE A 28 15.36 -15.24 31.94
N GLY A 29 15.61 -13.94 31.76
CA GLY A 29 15.89 -13.32 30.47
C GLY A 29 14.68 -12.69 29.76
N GLN A 30 13.49 -12.65 30.37
CA GLN A 30 12.34 -11.89 29.86
C GLN A 30 11.86 -10.89 30.91
N LEU A 31 11.75 -9.62 30.52
CA LEU A 31 11.12 -8.59 31.35
C LEU A 31 9.60 -8.83 31.37
N GLY A 32 9.01 -8.94 32.57
CA GLY A 32 7.56 -8.99 32.72
C GLY A 32 6.90 -7.71 32.20
N LYS A 33 5.64 -7.78 31.77
CA LYS A 33 4.91 -6.63 31.19
C LYS A 33 4.91 -5.41 32.13
N GLU A 34 4.72 -5.62 33.43
CA GLU A 34 4.72 -4.55 34.43
C GLU A 34 6.08 -3.85 34.52
N GLN A 35 7.18 -4.62 34.47
CA GLN A 35 8.54 -4.09 34.51
C GLN A 35 8.95 -3.45 33.18
N LEU A 36 8.52 -4.01 32.04
CA LEU A 36 8.78 -3.41 30.73
C LEU A 36 8.10 -2.04 30.60
N PHE A 37 6.89 -1.89 31.12
CA PHE A 37 6.14 -0.64 31.01
C PHE A 37 6.19 0.22 32.27
N SER A 38 7.21 0.03 33.12
CA SER A 38 7.41 0.87 34.30
C SER A 38 8.01 2.24 33.96
N ASP A 39 8.67 2.36 32.81
CA ASP A 39 9.29 3.61 32.37
C ASP A 39 9.27 3.82 30.85
N LEU A 40 9.81 4.97 30.43
CA LEU A 40 9.82 5.38 29.04
C LEU A 40 10.84 4.60 28.18
N ASN A 41 11.85 3.99 28.78
CA ASN A 41 12.84 3.20 28.04
C ASN A 41 12.24 1.87 27.62
N GLY A 42 11.52 1.19 28.52
CA GLY A 42 10.86 -0.04 28.13
C GLY A 42 9.67 0.21 27.18
N MET A 43 9.00 1.37 27.27
CA MET A 43 8.05 1.81 26.24
C MET A 43 8.73 1.96 24.86
N ARG A 44 9.93 2.56 24.81
CA ARG A 44 10.73 2.69 23.57
C ARG A 44 11.10 1.32 23.01
N ASP A 45 11.57 0.39 23.86
CA ASP A 45 12.00 -0.94 23.43
C ASP A 45 10.82 -1.74 22.86
N ALA A 46 9.65 -1.66 23.50
CA ALA A 46 8.41 -2.25 23.00
C ALA A 46 7.99 -1.64 21.65
N LEU A 47 8.16 -0.32 21.47
CA LEU A 47 7.87 0.35 20.19
C LEU A 47 8.79 -0.13 19.07
N VAL A 48 10.09 -0.25 19.34
CA VAL A 48 11.06 -0.78 18.37
C VAL A 48 10.70 -2.23 17.97
N GLY A 49 10.32 -3.06 18.94
CA GLY A 49 9.80 -4.41 18.68
C GLY A 49 8.53 -4.40 17.81
N SER A 50 7.61 -3.47 18.07
CA SER A 50 6.38 -3.30 17.29
C SER A 50 6.66 -2.88 15.85
N TYR A 51 7.65 -2.01 15.60
CA TYR A 51 8.11 -1.69 14.25
C TYR A 51 8.73 -2.90 13.55
N ASN A 52 9.51 -3.72 14.24
CA ASN A 52 10.08 -4.93 13.66
C ASN A 52 8.98 -5.91 13.18
N LEU A 53 7.99 -6.15 14.04
CA LEU A 53 6.84 -7.00 13.69
C LEU A 53 6.02 -6.41 12.53
N THR A 54 5.75 -5.11 12.58
CA THR A 54 5.01 -4.41 11.51
C THR A 54 5.79 -4.47 10.19
N SER A 55 7.10 -4.21 10.21
CA SER A 55 7.96 -4.32 9.02
C SER A 55 7.93 -5.74 8.45
N ARG A 56 8.00 -6.77 9.31
CA ARG A 56 7.92 -8.16 8.88
C ARG A 56 6.57 -8.48 8.24
N PHE A 57 5.46 -7.99 8.80
CA PHE A 57 4.13 -8.13 8.22
C PHE A 57 4.09 -7.58 6.78
N PHE A 58 4.55 -6.34 6.57
CA PHE A 58 4.56 -5.72 5.24
C PHE A 58 5.58 -6.31 4.25
N GLN A 59 6.67 -6.92 4.73
CA GLN A 59 7.69 -7.56 3.88
C GLN A 59 7.38 -9.03 3.56
N SER A 60 6.32 -9.60 4.14
CA SER A 60 5.95 -11.01 3.94
C SER A 60 4.70 -11.14 3.06
N GLN A 61 3.77 -12.02 3.39
CA GLN A 61 2.58 -12.35 2.59
C GLN A 61 1.71 -11.13 2.25
N TYR A 62 1.51 -10.22 3.22
CA TYR A 62 0.67 -9.04 2.99
C TYR A 62 1.26 -8.13 1.89
N GLY A 63 2.59 -8.00 1.83
CA GLY A 63 3.27 -7.09 0.91
C GLY A 63 2.99 -7.33 -0.56
N ILE A 64 2.74 -8.59 -0.94
CA ILE A 64 2.42 -9.00 -2.32
C ILE A 64 0.95 -9.38 -2.50
N TYR A 65 0.16 -9.41 -1.43
CA TYR A 65 -1.22 -9.91 -1.48
C TYR A 65 -2.07 -9.13 -2.48
N GLY A 66 -1.97 -7.79 -2.47
CA GLY A 66 -2.71 -6.94 -3.41
C GLY A 66 -2.39 -7.24 -4.87
N ASP A 67 -1.11 -7.41 -5.20
CA ASP A 67 -0.65 -7.69 -6.57
C ASP A 67 -1.07 -9.10 -7.03
N LEU A 68 -0.96 -10.11 -6.16
CA LEU A 68 -1.38 -11.48 -6.47
C LEU A 68 -2.89 -11.60 -6.70
N ARG A 69 -3.68 -10.70 -6.14
CA ARG A 69 -5.14 -10.67 -6.26
C ARG A 69 -5.60 -9.73 -7.37
N GLY A 70 -4.72 -8.90 -7.91
CA GLY A 70 -4.97 -8.08 -9.09
C GLY A 70 -4.74 -8.85 -10.40
N ASP A 71 -4.72 -8.12 -11.49
CA ASP A 71 -4.53 -8.60 -12.87
C ASP A 71 -3.21 -8.13 -13.50
N ASP A 72 -2.44 -7.27 -12.82
CA ASP A 72 -1.16 -6.71 -13.31
C ASP A 72 0.04 -7.66 -13.10
N VAL A 73 -0.05 -8.63 -12.18
CA VAL A 73 1.04 -9.56 -11.87
C VAL A 73 0.66 -10.98 -12.25
N GLN A 74 1.43 -11.57 -13.15
CA GLN A 74 1.34 -13.00 -13.48
C GLN A 74 2.40 -13.81 -12.74
N ARG A 75 1.99 -14.96 -12.19
CA ARG A 75 2.91 -15.90 -11.59
C ARG A 75 3.73 -16.62 -12.69
N ILE A 76 5.05 -16.45 -12.68
CA ILE A 76 5.95 -17.22 -13.54
C ILE A 76 6.31 -18.53 -12.82
N THR A 77 5.78 -19.66 -13.27
CA THR A 77 6.04 -20.97 -12.68
C THR A 77 7.39 -21.54 -13.14
N ASN A 78 8.45 -21.26 -12.38
CA ASN A 78 9.79 -21.85 -12.59
C ASN A 78 10.20 -22.84 -11.46
N GLY A 79 9.26 -23.54 -10.81
CA GLY A 79 9.61 -24.54 -9.78
C GLY A 79 8.45 -25.08 -8.94
N THR A 80 8.79 -25.91 -7.94
CA THR A 80 7.87 -26.66 -7.03
C THR A 80 7.33 -25.83 -5.85
N GLN A 81 7.62 -24.53 -5.75
CA GLN A 81 7.17 -23.71 -4.63
C GLN A 81 5.74 -23.21 -4.87
N ASN A 82 4.83 -23.54 -3.95
CA ASN A 82 3.41 -23.14 -3.93
C ASN A 82 3.15 -21.91 -3.05
N TYR A 83 4.13 -21.00 -2.90
CA TYR A 83 3.96 -19.80 -2.08
C TYR A 83 2.74 -18.99 -2.57
N MET A 84 1.77 -18.78 -1.68
CA MET A 84 0.51 -18.06 -1.93
C MET A 84 -0.23 -18.46 -3.23
N LEU A 85 -0.14 -19.73 -3.62
CA LEU A 85 -0.76 -20.21 -4.87
C LEU A 85 -2.28 -20.19 -4.81
N THR A 86 -2.85 -20.58 -3.67
CA THR A 86 -4.31 -20.57 -3.44
C THR A 86 -4.85 -19.14 -3.45
N ASP A 87 -4.11 -18.18 -2.89
CA ASP A 87 -4.41 -16.75 -2.95
C ASP A 87 -4.44 -16.24 -4.40
N TYR A 88 -3.42 -16.56 -5.21
CA TYR A 88 -3.36 -16.17 -6.63
C TYR A 88 -4.50 -16.80 -7.45
N ASN A 89 -4.78 -18.09 -7.24
CA ASN A 89 -5.79 -18.82 -8.01
C ASN A 89 -7.23 -18.62 -7.52
N TYR A 90 -7.48 -17.86 -6.46
CA TYR A 90 -8.81 -17.74 -5.84
C TYR A 90 -9.39 -19.09 -5.39
N THR A 91 -8.54 -19.99 -4.88
CA THR A 91 -8.90 -21.38 -4.49
C THR A 91 -8.65 -21.65 -3.01
N PHE A 92 -8.71 -20.61 -2.17
CA PHE A 92 -8.56 -20.75 -0.72
C PHE A 92 -9.72 -21.54 -0.10
N ASP A 93 -9.39 -22.45 0.82
CA ASP A 93 -10.33 -23.19 1.66
C ASP A 93 -10.32 -22.58 3.07
N GLU A 94 -11.49 -22.29 3.62
CA GLU A 94 -11.62 -21.70 4.97
C GLU A 94 -11.23 -22.67 6.10
N GLU A 95 -11.26 -23.98 5.83
CA GLU A 95 -10.82 -25.01 6.78
C GLU A 95 -9.29 -25.19 6.79
N ASP A 96 -8.59 -24.67 5.78
CA ASP A 96 -7.14 -24.72 5.70
C ASP A 96 -6.52 -23.78 6.73
N GLY A 97 -6.17 -24.35 7.88
CA GLY A 97 -5.40 -23.69 8.94
C GLY A 97 -3.93 -23.45 8.58
N THR A 98 -3.61 -23.23 7.30
CA THR A 98 -2.26 -22.96 6.81
C THR A 98 -2.31 -21.98 5.64
N GLY A 99 -1.19 -21.34 5.29
CA GLY A 99 -1.07 -20.55 4.06
C GLY A 99 -1.01 -19.04 4.25
N GLY A 100 -1.22 -18.32 3.13
CA GLY A 100 -0.96 -16.89 2.99
C GLY A 100 -1.80 -16.02 3.93
N THR A 101 -3.12 -16.19 3.83
CA THR A 101 -4.10 -15.50 4.68
C THR A 101 -3.85 -15.75 6.16
N LEU A 102 -3.79 -16.99 6.65
CA LEU A 102 -3.55 -17.25 8.08
C LEU A 102 -2.28 -16.56 8.61
N ALA A 103 -1.20 -16.54 7.82
CA ALA A 103 0.02 -15.83 8.19
C ALA A 103 -0.21 -14.32 8.33
N ILE A 104 -0.94 -13.69 7.39
CA ILE A 104 -1.35 -12.29 7.45
C ILE A 104 -2.16 -12.03 8.74
N TRP A 105 -3.17 -12.85 9.02
CA TRP A 105 -4.01 -12.70 10.22
C TRP A 105 -3.17 -12.75 11.50
N SER A 106 -2.38 -13.81 11.64
CA SER A 106 -1.63 -14.09 12.87
C SER A 106 -0.56 -13.03 13.14
N THR A 107 0.22 -12.67 12.12
CA THR A 107 1.29 -11.67 12.27
C THR A 107 0.74 -10.25 12.43
N GLY A 108 -0.39 -9.94 11.80
CA GLY A 108 -1.07 -8.65 11.96
C GLY A 108 -1.58 -8.45 13.39
N TYR A 109 -2.32 -9.42 13.93
CA TYR A 109 -2.83 -9.33 15.31
C TYR A 109 -1.74 -9.48 16.37
N GLU A 110 -0.65 -10.20 16.10
CA GLU A 110 0.55 -10.20 16.97
C GLU A 110 1.15 -8.80 17.13
N ALA A 111 1.34 -8.09 16.00
CA ALA A 111 1.84 -6.72 16.02
C ALA A 111 0.86 -5.78 16.75
N ILE A 112 -0.45 -5.87 16.47
CA ILE A 112 -1.49 -5.09 17.15
C ILE A 112 -1.48 -5.34 18.66
N ASN A 113 -1.30 -6.58 19.11
CA ASN A 113 -1.26 -6.91 20.53
C ASN A 113 -0.08 -6.24 21.24
N ASN A 114 1.10 -6.20 20.62
CA ASN A 114 2.25 -5.47 21.17
C ASN A 114 2.00 -3.96 21.23
N ILE A 115 1.40 -3.40 20.18
CA ILE A 115 1.06 -1.98 20.13
C ILE A 115 -0.01 -1.62 21.19
N ASN A 116 -1.00 -2.47 21.38
CA ASN A 116 -2.00 -2.32 22.44
C ASN A 116 -1.33 -2.28 23.81
N ASN A 117 -0.32 -3.10 24.07
CA ASN A 117 0.39 -3.06 25.34
C ASN A 117 1.07 -1.70 25.59
N ILE A 118 1.65 -1.09 24.54
CA ILE A 118 2.24 0.25 24.63
C ILE A 118 1.17 1.30 24.93
N ILE A 119 0.10 1.35 24.13
CA ILE A 119 -0.96 2.36 24.26
C ILE A 119 -1.62 2.27 25.63
N ASN A 120 -1.90 1.05 26.10
CA ASN A 120 -2.54 0.83 27.41
C ASN A 120 -1.59 1.09 28.59
N SER A 121 -0.28 1.15 28.37
CA SER A 121 0.69 1.52 29.41
C SER A 121 0.80 3.03 29.67
N ALA A 122 0.15 3.85 28.84
CA ALA A 122 0.36 5.29 28.78
C ALA A 122 0.22 5.98 30.14
N GLU A 123 -0.77 5.61 30.96
CA GLU A 123 -0.96 6.22 32.28
C GLU A 123 0.18 5.89 33.25
N THR A 124 0.65 4.64 33.24
CA THR A 124 1.76 4.18 34.08
C THR A 124 3.04 4.92 33.71
N VAL A 125 3.41 4.91 32.42
CA VAL A 125 4.64 5.54 31.93
C VAL A 125 4.59 7.08 32.09
N ARG A 126 3.41 7.69 32.01
CA ARG A 126 3.26 9.14 32.24
C ARG A 126 3.71 9.58 33.63
N LYS A 127 3.69 8.69 34.63
CA LYS A 127 4.15 8.97 36.00
C LYS A 127 5.68 9.01 36.11
N SER A 128 6.41 8.51 35.10
CA SER A 128 7.88 8.38 35.10
C SER A 128 8.57 9.20 34.01
N LEU A 129 7.92 10.23 33.45
CA LEU A 129 8.46 10.95 32.28
C LEU A 129 9.75 11.71 32.56
N ASN A 130 9.94 12.24 33.77
CA ASN A 130 11.14 13.00 34.15
C ASN A 130 11.53 14.08 33.11
N GLY A 131 10.56 14.84 32.60
CA GLY A 131 10.76 15.88 31.59
C GLY A 131 10.80 15.39 30.13
N ARG A 132 10.63 14.09 29.87
CA ARG A 132 10.68 13.49 28.53
C ARG A 132 9.30 13.39 27.85
N SER A 133 8.48 14.45 27.97
CA SER A 133 7.15 14.48 27.34
C SER A 133 7.22 14.41 25.82
N ASP A 134 8.29 14.92 25.22
CA ASP A 134 8.54 14.85 23.76
C ASP A 134 8.66 13.40 23.28
N ASP A 135 9.52 12.61 23.94
CA ASP A 135 9.68 11.17 23.67
C ASP A 135 8.36 10.41 23.85
N PHE A 136 7.63 10.70 24.94
CA PHE A 136 6.33 10.07 25.21
C PHE A 136 5.31 10.36 24.11
N ASN A 137 5.19 11.62 23.70
CA ASN A 137 4.32 12.02 22.60
C ASN A 137 4.75 11.32 21.31
N SER A 138 6.04 11.29 21.01
CA SER A 138 6.57 10.55 19.86
C SER A 138 6.18 9.07 19.89
N TYR A 139 6.34 8.40 21.02
CA TYR A 139 6.09 6.95 21.13
C TYR A 139 4.60 6.61 21.08
N MET A 140 3.76 7.40 21.77
CA MET A 140 2.31 7.26 21.69
C MET A 140 1.81 7.50 20.27
N GLY A 141 2.26 8.59 19.65
CA GLY A 141 1.85 8.96 18.31
C GLY A 141 2.18 7.89 17.29
N GLN A 142 3.42 7.39 17.31
CA GLN A 142 3.84 6.28 16.45
C GLN A 142 3.03 5.00 16.70
N SER A 143 2.76 4.66 17.97
CA SER A 143 1.99 3.46 18.32
C SER A 143 0.57 3.49 17.75
N HIS A 144 -0.14 4.60 17.90
CA HIS A 144 -1.47 4.76 17.31
C HIS A 144 -1.43 4.64 15.78
N VAL A 145 -0.44 5.25 15.12
CA VAL A 145 -0.31 5.16 13.65
C VAL A 145 -0.09 3.73 13.18
N LEU A 146 0.78 2.98 13.85
CA LEU A 146 1.02 1.57 13.53
C LEU A 146 -0.25 0.72 13.72
N ARG A 147 -1.03 0.97 14.78
CA ARG A 147 -2.29 0.24 15.01
C ARG A 147 -3.31 0.52 13.92
N GLY A 148 -3.53 1.79 13.58
CA GLY A 148 -4.43 2.18 12.50
C GLY A 148 -4.00 1.59 11.15
N LEU A 149 -2.70 1.62 10.84
CA LEU A 149 -2.13 1.02 9.63
C LEU A 149 -2.38 -0.50 9.55
N LEU A 150 -2.17 -1.24 10.63
CA LEU A 150 -2.38 -2.69 10.67
C LEU A 150 -3.87 -3.06 10.61
N PHE A 151 -4.75 -2.33 11.29
CA PHE A 151 -6.20 -2.55 11.14
C PHE A 151 -6.68 -2.28 9.71
N PHE A 152 -6.17 -1.22 9.07
CA PHE A 152 -6.47 -0.95 7.66
C PHE A 152 -5.98 -2.07 6.74
N ALA A 153 -4.76 -2.54 6.95
CA ALA A 153 -4.20 -3.66 6.20
C ALA A 153 -5.04 -4.94 6.34
N LEU A 154 -5.43 -5.30 7.57
CA LEU A 154 -6.27 -6.47 7.82
C LEU A 154 -7.67 -6.31 7.21
N ALA A 155 -8.27 -5.12 7.28
CA ALA A 155 -9.57 -4.86 6.65
C ALA A 155 -9.54 -5.10 5.14
N ASN A 156 -8.48 -4.69 4.45
CA ASN A 156 -8.31 -4.89 3.01
C ASN A 156 -8.19 -6.37 2.59
N VAL A 157 -7.89 -7.28 3.53
CA VAL A 157 -7.76 -8.72 3.27
C VAL A 157 -9.04 -9.47 3.64
N TYR A 158 -9.66 -9.12 4.77
CA TYR A 158 -10.71 -9.94 5.41
C TYR A 158 -12.12 -9.36 5.36
N ALA A 159 -12.27 -8.14 4.85
CA ALA A 159 -13.58 -7.51 4.71
C ALA A 159 -13.88 -7.17 3.25
N GLN A 160 -15.16 -6.96 2.97
CA GLN A 160 -15.55 -6.35 1.71
C GLN A 160 -15.09 -4.89 1.68
N HIS A 161 -14.96 -4.33 0.48
CA HIS A 161 -14.61 -2.92 0.32
C HIS A 161 -15.61 -2.03 1.08
N TYR A 162 -15.15 -0.89 1.62
CA TYR A 162 -15.96 -0.02 2.47
C TYR A 162 -17.33 0.34 1.86
N THR A 163 -17.36 0.55 0.55
CA THR A 163 -18.57 0.92 -0.22
C THR A 163 -19.46 -0.26 -0.63
N TYR A 164 -19.17 -1.49 -0.18
CA TYR A 164 -19.97 -2.68 -0.49
C TYR A 164 -21.42 -2.56 0.01
N THR A 165 -21.63 -1.94 1.17
CA THR A 165 -22.94 -1.43 1.59
C THR A 165 -22.87 0.09 1.70
N ALA A 166 -24.00 0.77 1.46
CA ALA A 166 -24.05 2.24 1.46
C ALA A 166 -23.64 2.87 2.80
N ASP A 167 -23.79 2.14 3.91
CA ASP A 167 -23.56 2.61 5.26
C ASP A 167 -22.39 1.92 5.99
N GLY A 168 -21.69 1.00 5.32
CA GLY A 168 -20.62 0.20 5.93
C GLY A 168 -21.10 -0.76 7.04
N SER A 169 -22.38 -1.13 7.08
CA SER A 169 -22.94 -2.06 8.08
C SER A 169 -22.48 -3.51 7.94
N HIS A 170 -21.97 -3.91 6.77
CA HIS A 170 -21.46 -5.26 6.56
C HIS A 170 -20.28 -5.58 7.50
N PRO A 171 -20.00 -6.88 7.76
CA PRO A 171 -18.93 -7.26 8.67
C PRO A 171 -17.54 -6.77 8.21
N GLY A 172 -16.86 -6.06 9.11
CA GLY A 172 -15.46 -5.66 9.01
C GLY A 172 -14.55 -6.70 9.66
N ILE A 173 -13.65 -6.25 10.56
CA ILE A 173 -12.73 -7.12 11.31
C ILE A 173 -12.93 -6.98 12.83
N PRO A 174 -12.39 -7.89 13.65
CA PRO A 174 -12.26 -7.66 15.10
C PRO A 174 -11.31 -6.49 15.40
N ILE A 175 -11.69 -5.66 16.38
CA ILE A 175 -10.96 -4.45 16.77
C ILE A 175 -10.51 -4.47 18.25
N PRO A 176 -9.65 -5.43 18.66
CA PRO A 176 -9.11 -5.44 20.02
C PRO A 176 -8.28 -4.17 20.28
N THR A 177 -8.69 -3.34 21.23
CA THR A 177 -7.92 -2.17 21.71
C THR A 177 -7.10 -2.50 22.97
N VAL A 178 -7.27 -3.70 23.50
CA VAL A 178 -6.49 -4.34 24.56
C VAL A 178 -6.04 -5.72 24.07
N THR A 179 -4.97 -6.28 24.62
CA THR A 179 -4.59 -7.66 24.32
C THR A 179 -5.61 -8.61 24.95
N PRO A 180 -6.36 -9.39 24.14
CA PRO A 180 -7.38 -10.28 24.67
C PRO A 180 -6.76 -11.46 25.42
N LEU A 181 -7.47 -12.01 26.40
CA LEU A 181 -7.08 -13.26 27.04
C LEU A 181 -7.21 -14.44 26.05
N PRO A 182 -6.47 -15.56 26.21
CA PRO A 182 -6.56 -16.70 25.29
C PRO A 182 -7.98 -17.28 25.09
N SER A 183 -8.83 -17.18 26.13
CA SER A 183 -10.23 -17.62 26.10
C SER A 183 -11.20 -16.58 25.57
N GLU A 184 -10.76 -15.33 25.43
CA GLU A 184 -11.61 -14.23 24.97
C GLU A 184 -11.80 -14.31 23.45
N ARG A 185 -13.00 -13.97 23.00
CA ARG A 185 -13.36 -13.95 21.57
C ARG A 185 -13.89 -12.56 21.24
N VAL A 186 -13.14 -11.83 20.42
CA VAL A 186 -13.54 -10.51 19.96
C VAL A 186 -14.35 -10.68 18.67
N PRO A 187 -15.65 -10.33 18.66
CA PRO A 187 -16.46 -10.45 17.46
C PRO A 187 -15.99 -9.47 16.38
N ARG A 188 -16.34 -9.74 15.13
CA ARG A 188 -16.14 -8.79 14.03
C ARG A 188 -17.00 -7.55 14.26
N ALA A 189 -16.40 -6.37 14.17
CA ALA A 189 -17.15 -5.12 14.14
C ALA A 189 -17.76 -4.90 12.73
N SER A 190 -18.60 -3.87 12.59
CA SER A 190 -19.01 -3.41 11.26
C SER A 190 -17.82 -2.79 10.52
N MET A 191 -17.93 -2.70 9.19
CA MET A 191 -16.92 -2.02 8.37
C MET A 191 -16.84 -0.53 8.71
N LYS A 192 -17.97 0.08 9.04
CA LYS A 192 -18.07 1.45 9.56
C LYS A 192 -17.26 1.64 10.85
N ASP A 193 -17.45 0.77 11.84
CA ASP A 193 -16.75 0.87 13.12
C ASP A 193 -15.26 0.54 12.97
N THR A 194 -14.92 -0.40 12.09
CA THR A 194 -13.54 -0.71 11.73
C THR A 194 -12.81 0.55 11.24
N TYR A 195 -13.38 1.26 10.25
CA TYR A 195 -12.77 2.48 9.73
C TYR A 195 -12.82 3.64 10.73
N ALA A 196 -13.85 3.72 11.58
CA ALA A 196 -13.89 4.71 12.65
C ALA A 196 -12.72 4.54 13.62
N GLN A 197 -12.40 3.31 14.01
CA GLN A 197 -11.24 3.01 14.86
C GLN A 197 -9.91 3.34 14.16
N ILE A 198 -9.76 2.96 12.88
CA ILE A 198 -8.57 3.27 12.07
C ILE A 198 -8.34 4.78 12.02
N ILE A 199 -9.37 5.56 11.69
CA ILE A 199 -9.29 7.02 11.59
C ILE A 199 -8.97 7.63 12.95
N ALA A 200 -9.65 7.19 14.01
CA ALA A 200 -9.42 7.69 15.37
C ALA A 200 -7.97 7.46 15.82
N ASP A 201 -7.39 6.29 15.52
CA ASP A 201 -5.99 6.01 15.81
C ASP A 201 -5.06 6.94 15.02
N LEU A 202 -5.29 7.15 13.72
CA LEU A 202 -4.44 8.03 12.92
C LEU A 202 -4.53 9.49 13.35
N GLU A 203 -5.71 9.98 13.73
CA GLU A 203 -5.91 11.34 14.23
C GLU A 203 -5.27 11.55 15.61
N GLN A 204 -5.40 10.58 16.53
CA GLN A 204 -4.68 10.60 17.80
C GLN A 204 -3.16 10.55 17.57
N GLY A 205 -2.71 9.71 16.64
CA GLY A 205 -1.33 9.63 16.18
C GLY A 205 -0.77 10.98 15.75
N ILE A 206 -1.48 11.66 14.86
CA ILE A 206 -1.14 13.02 14.40
C ILE A 206 -1.04 13.99 15.58
N THR A 207 -2.06 14.01 16.45
CA THR A 207 -2.12 14.92 17.60
C THR A 207 -0.89 14.77 18.51
N PHE A 208 -0.48 13.54 18.79
CA PHE A 208 0.73 13.29 19.56
C PHE A 208 2.02 13.67 18.81
N LEU A 209 2.12 13.33 17.51
CA LEU A 209 3.31 13.59 16.70
C LEU A 209 3.55 15.07 16.39
N GLU A 210 2.50 15.89 16.39
CA GLU A 210 2.61 17.36 16.28
C GLU A 210 3.14 17.98 17.57
N ASN A 211 2.85 17.38 18.72
CA ASN A 211 3.38 17.77 20.02
C ASN A 211 4.75 17.13 20.33
N SER A 212 5.46 16.69 19.28
CA SER A 212 6.78 16.09 19.35
C SER A 212 7.72 16.73 18.32
N THR A 213 8.92 17.08 18.78
CA THR A 213 10.03 17.60 17.98
C THR A 213 10.85 16.50 17.32
N ALA A 214 10.74 15.25 17.79
CA ALA A 214 11.41 14.11 17.17
C ALA A 214 10.95 13.92 15.71
N LYS A 215 11.85 14.14 14.75
CA LYS A 215 11.64 13.87 13.32
C LYS A 215 12.66 12.85 12.82
N THR A 216 12.19 11.91 12.01
CA THR A 216 13.02 10.86 11.41
C THR A 216 12.43 10.36 10.11
N LYS A 217 13.25 9.74 9.27
CA LYS A 217 12.84 9.16 7.98
C LYS A 217 12.38 7.71 8.08
N ILE A 218 12.59 7.05 9.23
CA ILE A 218 12.35 5.61 9.41
C ILE A 218 11.14 5.27 10.28
N TYR A 219 10.55 6.25 10.97
CA TYR A 219 9.38 6.07 11.84
C TYR A 219 8.21 6.91 11.36
N ALA A 220 7.00 6.55 11.82
CA ALA A 220 5.77 7.27 11.52
C ALA A 220 5.87 8.74 11.90
N SER A 221 5.32 9.60 11.02
CA SER A 221 5.24 11.04 11.21
C SER A 221 3.80 11.52 11.03
N ALA A 222 3.50 12.74 11.50
CA ALA A 222 2.19 13.35 11.26
C ALA A 222 1.85 13.41 9.76
N ASP A 223 2.84 13.72 8.91
CA ASP A 223 2.65 13.78 7.46
C ASP A 223 2.44 12.40 6.82
N ALA A 224 3.18 11.37 7.26
CA ALA A 224 2.93 10.00 6.82
C ALA A 224 1.52 9.53 7.22
N SER A 225 1.05 9.95 8.39
CA SER A 225 -0.30 9.64 8.90
C SER A 225 -1.38 10.36 8.09
N ARG A 226 -1.17 11.63 7.71
CA ARG A 226 -2.04 12.39 6.80
C ARG A 226 -2.12 11.76 5.41
N ALA A 227 -0.98 11.32 4.88
CA ALA A 227 -0.94 10.60 3.60
C ALA A 227 -1.75 9.30 3.66
N LEU A 228 -1.63 8.55 4.76
CA LEU A 228 -2.42 7.33 4.98
C LEU A 228 -3.92 7.65 5.13
N LEU A 229 -4.30 8.70 5.87
CA LEU A 229 -5.69 9.16 5.96
C LEU A 229 -6.26 9.54 4.60
N SER A 230 -5.50 10.25 3.77
CA SER A 230 -5.91 10.58 2.39
C SER A 230 -6.22 9.31 1.58
N ARG A 231 -5.39 8.26 1.68
CA ARG A 231 -5.66 6.96 1.07
C ARG A 231 -6.92 6.27 1.63
N ILE A 232 -7.10 6.29 2.94
CA ILE A 232 -8.28 5.69 3.59
C ILE A 232 -9.56 6.39 3.16
N TYR A 233 -9.56 7.73 3.12
CA TYR A 233 -10.70 8.49 2.63
C TYR A 233 -11.00 8.25 1.16
N LEU A 234 -9.98 7.97 0.34
CA LEU A 234 -10.17 7.54 -1.05
C LEU A 234 -10.92 6.21 -1.11
N TYR A 235 -10.56 5.23 -0.27
CA TYR A 235 -11.26 3.94 -0.17
C TYR A 235 -12.71 4.12 0.33
N MET A 236 -13.00 5.17 1.09
CA MET A 236 -14.37 5.51 1.52
C MET A 236 -15.18 6.27 0.47
N GLY A 237 -14.57 6.70 -0.65
CA GLY A 237 -15.21 7.62 -1.61
C GLY A 237 -15.41 9.04 -1.07
N ARG A 238 -14.66 9.44 -0.03
CA ARG A 238 -14.76 10.77 0.61
C ARG A 238 -13.76 11.75 -0.01
N TYR A 239 -14.00 12.16 -1.24
CA TYR A 239 -13.04 12.92 -2.05
C TYR A 239 -12.65 14.29 -1.46
N GLU A 240 -13.55 14.99 -0.77
CA GLU A 240 -13.22 16.26 -0.09
C GLU A 240 -12.19 16.05 1.02
N ASP A 241 -12.29 14.95 1.76
CA ASP A 241 -11.29 14.61 2.79
C ASP A 241 -9.97 14.16 2.15
N VAL A 242 -10.01 13.50 0.99
CA VAL A 242 -8.80 13.18 0.21
C VAL A 242 -8.05 14.46 -0.13
N ILE A 243 -8.75 15.47 -0.67
CA ILE A 243 -8.18 16.78 -1.01
C ILE A 243 -7.62 17.42 0.25
N LYS A 244 -8.42 17.54 1.32
CA LYS A 244 -8.00 18.13 2.59
C LYS A 244 -6.68 17.53 3.11
N TYR A 245 -6.62 16.20 3.26
CA TYR A 245 -5.43 15.56 3.87
C TYR A 245 -4.23 15.50 2.92
N SER A 246 -4.44 15.42 1.60
CA SER A 246 -3.36 15.49 0.62
C SER A 246 -2.78 16.91 0.49
N SER A 247 -3.59 17.96 0.59
CA SER A 247 -3.12 19.34 0.59
C SER A 247 -2.27 19.68 1.81
N LEU A 248 -2.55 19.07 2.98
CA LEU A 248 -1.76 19.28 4.20
C LEU A 248 -0.32 18.73 4.10
N ILE A 249 -0.05 17.82 3.16
CA ILE A 249 1.29 17.25 2.92
C ILE A 249 1.97 17.85 1.68
N LEU A 250 1.19 18.30 0.71
CA LEU A 250 1.63 19.02 -0.49
C LEU A 250 1.67 20.53 -0.20
N ASN A 251 2.43 20.91 0.82
CA ASN A 251 2.66 22.31 1.16
C ASN A 251 3.64 22.96 0.19
N ASP A 252 3.70 24.29 0.21
CA ASP A 252 4.74 25.04 -0.47
C ASP A 252 6.12 24.49 -0.08
N GLY A 253 6.89 24.01 -1.05
CA GLY A 253 8.05 23.17 -0.75
C GLY A 253 8.81 22.70 -1.97
N LYS A 254 10.00 22.13 -1.71
CA LYS A 254 10.87 21.58 -2.75
C LYS A 254 10.72 20.07 -2.79
N TYR A 255 10.08 19.57 -3.84
CA TYR A 255 9.91 18.16 -4.10
C TYR A 255 10.90 17.69 -5.17
N LYS A 256 11.15 16.38 -5.18
CA LYS A 256 12.05 15.72 -6.12
C LYS A 256 11.29 14.62 -6.82
N LEU A 257 11.11 14.75 -8.13
CA LEU A 257 10.64 13.66 -8.96
C LEU A 257 11.88 13.01 -9.59
N VAL A 258 12.14 11.76 -9.20
CA VAL A 258 13.27 10.99 -9.72
C VAL A 258 12.78 10.22 -10.94
N THR A 259 13.45 10.41 -12.07
CA THR A 259 13.12 9.73 -13.31
C THR A 259 13.74 8.34 -13.30
N THR A 260 13.02 7.35 -13.81
CA THR A 260 13.56 5.99 -13.98
C THR A 260 14.04 5.84 -15.41
N SER A 261 15.27 5.35 -15.60
CA SER A 261 15.80 5.11 -16.94
C SER A 261 15.04 3.99 -17.65
N GLY A 262 14.79 4.15 -18.94
CA GLY A 262 14.12 3.16 -19.79
C GLY A 262 12.59 3.23 -19.77
N ASN A 263 11.99 4.15 -19.02
CA ASN A 263 10.54 4.35 -18.99
C ASN A 263 10.15 5.50 -19.93
N GLY A 264 9.43 5.16 -21.00
CA GLY A 264 8.96 6.12 -22.00
C GLY A 264 9.78 6.18 -23.30
N PRO A 265 9.18 6.62 -24.42
CA PRO A 265 9.81 6.71 -25.75
C PRO A 265 10.85 7.86 -25.88
N TRP A 266 11.54 8.20 -24.81
CA TRP A 266 12.55 9.27 -24.76
C TRP A 266 13.90 8.79 -24.22
N VAL A 267 14.96 9.45 -24.67
CA VAL A 267 16.32 9.23 -24.21
C VAL A 267 16.37 9.45 -22.71
N SER A 268 16.81 8.42 -21.99
CA SER A 268 16.92 8.49 -20.54
C SER A 268 18.02 9.46 -20.14
N SER A 269 17.63 10.60 -19.58
CA SER A 269 18.46 11.36 -18.66
C SER A 269 18.06 10.94 -17.24
N ALA A 270 18.98 10.30 -16.52
CA ALA A 270 18.83 10.17 -15.08
C ALA A 270 18.96 11.58 -14.51
N ASP A 271 17.84 12.24 -14.28
CA ASP A 271 17.80 13.58 -13.73
C ASP A 271 16.69 13.67 -12.68
N THR A 272 16.98 14.43 -11.64
CA THR A 272 15.99 14.74 -10.62
C THR A 272 15.30 16.03 -11.02
N LEU A 273 14.02 15.95 -11.39
CA LEU A 273 13.23 17.15 -11.55
C LEU A 273 12.95 17.73 -10.16
N LEU A 274 13.53 18.91 -9.90
CA LEU A 274 13.19 19.71 -8.73
C LEU A 274 11.86 20.43 -9.00
N VAL A 275 10.88 20.16 -8.16
CA VAL A 275 9.55 20.78 -8.24
C VAL A 275 9.40 21.71 -7.05
N ASP A 276 9.52 23.02 -7.30
CA ASP A 276 9.23 24.05 -6.30
C ASP A 276 7.71 24.31 -6.30
N VAL A 277 6.98 23.63 -5.43
CA VAL A 277 5.53 23.79 -5.26
C VAL A 277 5.25 25.11 -4.53
N LYS A 278 4.41 25.94 -5.13
CA LYS A 278 3.79 27.13 -4.53
C LYS A 278 2.33 27.24 -4.95
N GLY A 279 1.41 26.84 -4.07
CA GLY A 279 0.00 26.66 -4.46
C GLY A 279 -0.16 25.79 -5.71
N ASN A 280 -1.04 26.19 -6.63
CA ASN A 280 -1.20 25.50 -7.92
C ASN A 280 0.05 25.69 -8.79
N THR A 281 0.83 24.62 -8.96
CA THR A 281 2.12 24.65 -9.66
C THR A 281 2.07 23.78 -10.91
N THR A 282 2.45 24.34 -12.06
CA THR A 282 2.67 23.59 -13.31
C THR A 282 4.18 23.54 -13.59
N VAL A 283 4.71 22.36 -13.86
CA VAL A 283 6.13 22.15 -14.20
C VAL A 283 6.22 21.32 -15.46
N ASP A 284 6.88 21.86 -16.48
CA ASP A 284 7.15 21.13 -17.72
C ASP A 284 8.31 20.16 -17.51
N TYR A 285 8.07 18.88 -17.76
CA TYR A 285 9.11 17.86 -17.77
C TYR A 285 9.67 17.72 -19.20
N GLN A 286 10.85 18.31 -19.43
CA GLN A 286 11.49 18.30 -20.74
C GLN A 286 12.07 16.91 -21.03
N VAL A 287 11.70 16.35 -22.19
CA VAL A 287 12.19 15.05 -22.66
C VAL A 287 12.81 15.19 -24.04
N LYS A 288 13.83 14.37 -24.33
CA LYS A 288 14.37 14.20 -25.68
C LYS A 288 13.83 12.90 -26.26
N PRO A 289 12.85 12.90 -27.16
CA PRO A 289 12.33 11.67 -27.75
C PRO A 289 13.40 10.98 -28.62
N TYR A 290 13.28 9.67 -28.83
CA TYR A 290 14.13 8.96 -29.81
C TYR A 290 13.69 9.29 -31.25
N TYR A 291 12.39 9.36 -31.46
CA TYR A 291 11.75 9.63 -32.73
C TYR A 291 10.62 10.65 -32.55
N MET A 292 10.28 11.37 -33.62
CA MET A 292 9.10 12.23 -33.67
C MET A 292 8.20 11.79 -34.83
N MET A 293 6.90 11.80 -34.60
CA MET A 293 5.90 11.61 -35.66
C MET A 293 5.30 12.96 -36.03
N SER A 294 5.15 13.22 -37.32
CA SER A 294 4.58 14.46 -37.85
C SER A 294 3.71 14.20 -39.08
N ASN A 295 3.00 15.24 -39.54
CA ASN A 295 2.13 15.18 -40.73
C ASN A 295 1.11 14.03 -40.71
N ILE A 296 0.61 13.69 -39.52
CA ILE A 296 -0.28 12.55 -39.32
C ILE A 296 -1.65 12.85 -39.92
N THR A 297 -2.06 12.03 -40.87
CA THR A 297 -3.36 12.11 -41.53
C THR A 297 -4.05 10.76 -41.53
N TYR A 298 -5.38 10.80 -41.44
CA TYR A 298 -6.25 9.62 -41.48
C TYR A 298 -7.29 9.82 -42.59
N ASN A 299 -7.44 8.84 -43.47
CA ASN A 299 -8.43 8.83 -44.52
C ASN A 299 -9.17 7.48 -44.51
N THR A 300 -10.49 7.50 -44.55
CA THR A 300 -11.32 6.29 -44.60
C THR A 300 -11.99 6.19 -45.96
N GLN A 301 -11.73 5.11 -46.69
CA GLN A 301 -12.36 4.82 -47.98
C GLN A 301 -13.12 3.50 -47.90
N GLY A 302 -14.45 3.58 -47.85
CA GLY A 302 -15.29 2.41 -47.57
C GLY A 302 -14.98 1.83 -46.20
N ASN A 303 -14.40 0.63 -46.17
CA ASN A 303 -14.03 -0.07 -44.94
C ASN A 303 -12.53 0.04 -44.60
N ILE A 304 -11.72 0.64 -45.48
CA ILE A 304 -10.27 0.72 -45.27
C ILE A 304 -9.93 2.07 -44.66
N LEU A 305 -9.32 2.03 -43.48
CA LEU A 305 -8.68 3.17 -42.85
C LEU A 305 -7.22 3.20 -43.28
N LYS A 306 -6.80 4.32 -43.86
CA LYS A 306 -5.41 4.62 -44.19
C LYS A 306 -4.88 5.71 -43.27
N ALA A 307 -3.74 5.46 -42.63
CA ALA A 307 -2.96 6.46 -41.91
C ALA A 307 -1.65 6.74 -42.65
N SER A 308 -1.29 8.02 -42.79
CA SER A 308 -0.07 8.47 -43.45
C SER A 308 0.61 9.53 -42.57
N PHE A 309 1.91 9.38 -42.34
CA PHE A 309 2.70 10.23 -41.44
C PHE A 309 4.20 10.09 -41.72
N ASP A 310 4.97 11.03 -41.19
CA ASP A 310 6.43 11.03 -41.28
C ASP A 310 7.04 10.74 -39.91
N ILE A 311 8.09 9.91 -39.91
CA ILE A 311 8.91 9.61 -38.74
C ILE A 311 10.26 10.29 -38.91
N GLU A 312 10.66 11.12 -37.95
CA GLU A 312 11.98 11.74 -37.86
C GLU A 312 12.80 11.09 -36.74
N THR A 313 14.09 10.80 -37.01
CA THR A 313 15.04 10.36 -35.98
C THR A 313 15.61 11.56 -35.24
N ILE A 314 15.40 11.63 -33.93
CA ILE A 314 15.98 12.65 -33.04
C ILE A 314 17.21 12.09 -32.32
N ASP A 315 17.19 10.80 -31.98
CA ASP A 315 18.31 10.09 -31.39
C ASP A 315 18.40 8.65 -31.94
N ALA A 316 19.54 8.32 -32.54
CA ALA A 316 19.76 7.05 -33.22
C ALA A 316 20.33 5.94 -32.30
N SER A 317 20.41 6.16 -30.99
CA SER A 317 20.94 5.15 -30.06
C SER A 317 20.02 3.95 -29.85
N ARG A 318 18.77 4.03 -30.31
CA ARG A 318 17.82 2.91 -30.38
C ARG A 318 17.17 2.87 -31.75
N THR A 319 16.64 1.71 -32.11
CA THR A 319 15.92 1.47 -33.36
C THR A 319 14.40 1.46 -33.14
N ILE A 320 13.64 1.63 -34.23
CA ILE A 320 12.19 1.41 -34.22
C ILE A 320 11.94 -0.09 -34.02
N ASP A 321 11.11 -0.44 -33.04
CA ASP A 321 10.65 -1.81 -32.83
C ASP A 321 9.46 -2.12 -33.74
N LEU A 322 8.41 -1.29 -33.61
CA LEU A 322 7.22 -1.40 -34.43
C LEU A 322 6.50 -0.06 -34.55
N VAL A 323 5.69 0.03 -35.59
CA VAL A 323 4.75 1.13 -35.81
C VAL A 323 3.35 0.53 -35.99
N THR A 324 2.34 1.16 -35.40
CA THR A 324 0.96 0.66 -35.34
C THR A 324 -0.04 1.65 -35.86
N LEU A 325 -1.12 1.12 -36.40
CA LEU A 325 -2.41 1.78 -36.56
C LEU A 325 -3.42 1.03 -35.70
N LEU A 326 -3.98 1.71 -34.72
CA LEU A 326 -4.86 1.18 -33.69
C LEU A 326 -6.24 1.80 -33.83
N VAL A 327 -7.29 1.02 -33.59
CA VAL A 327 -8.68 1.47 -33.67
C VAL A 327 -9.47 0.93 -32.49
N ASN A 328 -10.27 1.78 -31.86
CA ASN A 328 -11.18 1.41 -30.77
C ASN A 328 -12.53 2.13 -30.87
N ASP A 329 -13.51 1.70 -30.10
CA ASP A 329 -14.84 2.32 -30.01
C ASP A 329 -14.94 3.41 -28.93
N THR A 330 -13.88 3.55 -28.12
CA THR A 330 -13.72 4.65 -27.17
C THR A 330 -12.52 5.52 -27.54
N LYS A 331 -12.44 6.72 -26.95
CA LYS A 331 -11.28 7.61 -27.11
C LYS A 331 -9.98 7.04 -26.50
N PHE A 332 -10.04 5.93 -25.76
CA PHE A 332 -8.86 5.27 -25.22
C PHE A 332 -8.33 4.30 -26.29
N VAL A 333 -7.29 4.74 -26.99
CA VAL A 333 -6.67 4.00 -28.09
C VAL A 333 -5.16 3.98 -27.88
N ASP A 334 -4.63 2.82 -27.52
CA ASP A 334 -3.20 2.58 -27.29
C ASP A 334 -2.86 1.07 -27.40
N LEU A 335 -1.60 0.69 -27.20
CA LEU A 335 -1.14 -0.70 -27.30
C LEU A 335 -1.75 -1.64 -26.27
N GLY A 336 -2.29 -1.13 -25.16
CA GLY A 336 -3.04 -1.88 -24.16
C GLY A 336 -4.56 -1.89 -24.40
N GLN A 337 -5.10 -0.86 -25.05
CA GLN A 337 -6.53 -0.72 -25.34
C GLN A 337 -6.81 -0.45 -26.83
N TYR A 338 -7.19 -1.50 -27.55
CA TYR A 338 -7.61 -1.44 -28.95
C TYR A 338 -8.59 -2.58 -29.29
N THR A 339 -9.42 -2.37 -30.31
CA THR A 339 -10.25 -3.44 -30.91
C THR A 339 -9.59 -4.03 -32.15
N TYR A 340 -9.03 -3.17 -33.01
CA TYR A 340 -8.33 -3.58 -34.24
C TYR A 340 -6.94 -2.95 -34.27
N LYS A 341 -5.96 -3.70 -34.79
CA LYS A 341 -4.57 -3.27 -34.91
C LYS A 341 -3.99 -3.72 -36.24
N MET A 342 -3.24 -2.84 -36.89
CA MET A 342 -2.23 -3.20 -37.86
C MET A 342 -0.87 -2.79 -37.32
N GLU A 343 0.12 -3.68 -37.44
CA GLU A 343 1.50 -3.42 -37.01
C GLU A 343 2.49 -3.66 -38.15
N LYS A 344 3.56 -2.87 -38.16
CA LYS A 344 4.65 -3.00 -39.12
C LYS A 344 5.99 -2.90 -38.38
N THR A 345 6.85 -3.89 -38.62
CA THR A 345 8.20 -4.00 -38.04
C THR A 345 9.27 -3.80 -39.12
N GLY A 346 10.54 -3.68 -38.72
CA GLY A 346 11.66 -3.55 -39.66
C GLY A 346 11.67 -2.23 -40.44
N LEU A 347 11.05 -1.19 -39.88
CA LEU A 347 10.98 0.15 -40.47
C LEU A 347 12.18 1.00 -40.08
N ASN A 348 12.59 1.88 -41.00
CA ASN A 348 13.46 3.02 -40.72
C ASN A 348 12.62 4.30 -40.66
N ALA A 349 13.19 5.38 -40.11
CA ALA A 349 12.59 6.70 -40.17
C ALA A 349 12.37 7.15 -41.63
N GLY A 350 11.34 7.95 -41.85
CA GLY A 350 10.85 8.34 -43.18
C GLY A 350 9.32 8.32 -43.24
N HIS A 351 8.80 8.38 -44.46
CA HIS A 351 7.36 8.34 -44.71
C HIS A 351 6.78 6.94 -44.47
N VAL A 352 5.67 6.86 -43.75
CA VAL A 352 4.98 5.62 -43.43
C VAL A 352 3.51 5.72 -43.82
N GLU A 353 3.04 4.68 -44.51
CA GLU A 353 1.63 4.45 -44.76
C GLU A 353 1.20 3.12 -44.17
N LEU A 354 0.05 3.14 -43.51
CA LEU A 354 -0.55 2.03 -42.79
C LEU A 354 -2.02 1.90 -43.20
N GLU A 355 -2.49 0.68 -43.44
CA GLU A 355 -3.88 0.39 -43.80
C GLU A 355 -4.48 -0.68 -42.89
N LEU A 356 -5.76 -0.52 -42.54
CA LEU A 356 -6.50 -1.44 -41.67
C LEU A 356 -7.97 -1.50 -42.12
N ASP A 357 -8.51 -2.71 -42.26
CA ASP A 357 -9.94 -2.92 -42.47
C ASP A 357 -10.69 -2.74 -41.13
N ILE A 358 -11.63 -1.80 -41.11
CA ILE A 358 -12.43 -1.39 -39.95
C ILE A 358 -13.93 -1.63 -40.17
N LYS A 359 -14.33 -2.46 -41.14
CA LYS A 359 -15.73 -2.75 -41.48
C LYS A 359 -16.60 -3.05 -40.25
N ASP A 360 -16.12 -3.96 -39.41
CA ASP A 360 -16.89 -4.49 -38.29
C ASP A 360 -17.17 -3.42 -37.23
N ILE A 361 -16.16 -2.65 -36.82
CA ILE A 361 -16.34 -1.62 -35.80
C ILE A 361 -17.19 -0.44 -36.30
N LEU A 362 -17.05 -0.09 -37.59
CA LEU A 362 -17.90 0.94 -38.21
C LEU A 362 -19.39 0.58 -38.15
N THR A 363 -19.74 -0.71 -38.22
CA THR A 363 -21.14 -1.15 -38.15
C THR A 363 -21.64 -1.34 -36.72
N LYS A 364 -20.81 -1.85 -35.82
CA LYS A 364 -21.19 -2.24 -34.45
C LYS A 364 -21.14 -1.09 -33.44
N SER A 365 -20.28 -0.10 -33.66
CA SER A 365 -19.99 0.92 -32.65
C SER A 365 -20.59 2.28 -33.01
N ALA A 366 -21.04 3.00 -31.97
CA ALA A 366 -21.60 4.34 -32.11
C ALA A 366 -20.52 5.40 -32.38
N ALA A 367 -19.31 5.19 -31.88
CA ALA A 367 -18.14 6.01 -32.15
C ALA A 367 -16.95 5.11 -32.52
N VAL A 368 -16.05 5.63 -33.34
CA VAL A 368 -14.81 4.94 -33.73
C VAL A 368 -13.66 5.93 -33.69
N TYR A 369 -12.57 5.55 -33.04
CA TYR A 369 -11.36 6.34 -32.89
C TYR A 369 -10.16 5.58 -33.43
N ALA A 370 -9.23 6.29 -34.05
CA ALA A 370 -8.00 5.74 -34.57
C ALA A 370 -6.78 6.48 -34.03
N ARG A 371 -5.67 5.75 -33.92
CA ARG A 371 -4.39 6.30 -33.46
C ARG A 371 -3.21 5.60 -34.10
N VAL A 372 -2.17 6.33 -34.43
CA VAL A 372 -0.86 5.76 -34.76
C VAL A 372 0.04 5.75 -33.55
N GLY A 373 0.84 4.69 -33.42
CA GLY A 373 1.81 4.54 -32.34
C GLY A 373 3.15 4.01 -32.84
N LEU A 374 4.27 4.49 -32.29
CA LEU A 374 5.63 4.06 -32.58
C LEU A 374 6.28 3.57 -31.30
N ARG A 375 6.69 2.30 -31.27
CA ARG A 375 7.44 1.72 -30.14
C ARG A 375 8.92 1.65 -30.48
N VAL A 376 9.75 1.98 -29.50
CA VAL A 376 11.22 1.96 -29.60
C VAL A 376 11.75 0.65 -29.05
N ASN A 377 12.80 0.10 -29.66
CA ASN A 377 13.36 -1.18 -29.21
C ASN A 377 13.89 -1.08 -27.76
N GLY A 378 13.46 -2.03 -26.92
CA GLY A 378 13.78 -2.09 -25.50
C GLY A 378 13.11 -1.00 -24.65
N ILE A 379 12.03 -0.40 -25.14
CA ILE A 379 11.13 0.50 -24.39
C ILE A 379 9.70 -0.08 -24.48
N THR A 380 9.00 -0.14 -23.36
CA THR A 380 7.65 -0.72 -23.29
C THR A 380 6.60 0.22 -23.86
N GLU A 381 6.72 1.51 -23.56
CA GLU A 381 5.80 2.56 -23.98
C GLU A 381 6.02 2.96 -25.44
N ALA A 382 4.93 3.32 -26.11
CA ALA A 382 4.98 3.88 -27.46
C ALA A 382 4.78 5.40 -27.44
N LEU A 383 5.37 6.07 -28.42
CA LEU A 383 5.02 7.42 -28.82
C LEU A 383 3.72 7.37 -29.63
N TYR A 384 2.79 8.28 -29.36
CA TYR A 384 1.54 8.37 -30.11
C TYR A 384 1.34 9.76 -30.71
N ASP A 385 0.33 9.91 -31.57
CA ASP A 385 -0.20 11.23 -31.90
C ASP A 385 -0.69 12.00 -30.66
N SER A 386 -0.90 13.30 -30.78
CA SER A 386 -1.32 14.13 -29.64
C SER A 386 -2.69 13.73 -29.09
N GLU A 387 -3.62 13.35 -29.98
CA GLU A 387 -4.97 12.94 -29.62
C GLU A 387 -5.51 11.92 -30.64
N PRO A 388 -6.22 10.86 -30.18
CA PRO A 388 -6.88 9.91 -31.07
C PRO A 388 -7.88 10.58 -32.01
N LYS A 389 -7.81 10.26 -33.30
CA LYS A 389 -8.70 10.79 -34.32
C LYS A 389 -10.06 10.11 -34.26
N LYS A 390 -11.13 10.87 -34.01
CA LYS A 390 -12.50 10.38 -34.21
C LYS A 390 -12.80 10.21 -35.71
N LEU A 391 -13.21 9.00 -36.10
CA LEU A 391 -13.59 8.61 -37.46
C LEU A 391 -15.12 8.57 -37.66
N LYS A 392 -15.85 8.16 -36.63
CA LYS A 392 -17.32 8.06 -36.59
C LYS A 392 -17.81 8.62 -35.25
#